data_AF-A0A061J938-F1
#
_entry.id   AF-A0A061J938-F1
#
_cell.length_a   1.000
_cell.length_b   1.000
_cell.length_c   1.000
_cell.angle_alpha   90.00
_cell.angle_beta   90.00
_cell.angle_gamma   90.00
#
_symmetry.space_group_name_H-M   'P 1'
#
loop_
_entity.id
_entity.type
_entity.pdbx_description
1 polymer ?
#
loop_
_entity_poly.entity_id
_entity_poly.type
_entity_poly.pdbx_seq_one_letter_code
_entity_poly.pdbx_strand_id
1 'polypeptide(L)'
;MKASSFISQLRPGWFHLTVHAKPGARNSSLASPPDVTDAALEVRIGAPPAEGKANVELIDFMQMILEQELTRLRTVQQHTPKKGNVATMNYLHEDLSKRVQKKMNIKAKKRNSNAKTECPLELPDKVRVSIVGGATARHKTLEVAFPGTEEELISALTSAFMS
;
A
#
# COMPACT_ATOMS: atom_id res chain seq x y z
N MET A 1 6.37 -28.94 -8.42
CA MET A 1 5.37 -28.00 -8.98
C MET A 1 5.40 -26.77 -8.09
N LYS A 2 5.63 -25.57 -8.63
CA LYS A 2 5.64 -24.34 -7.82
C LYS A 2 4.18 -24.05 -7.47
N ALA A 3 3.82 -24.18 -6.20
CA ALA A 3 2.48 -23.77 -5.75
C ALA A 3 2.29 -22.31 -6.16
N SER A 4 1.23 -22.02 -6.91
CA SER A 4 0.89 -20.66 -7.29
C SER A 4 0.32 -19.97 -6.06
N SER A 5 1.13 -19.17 -5.38
CA SER A 5 0.65 -18.32 -4.28
C SER A 5 0.40 -16.91 -4.80
N PHE A 6 -0.69 -16.29 -4.33
CA PHE A 6 -1.02 -14.92 -4.68
C PHE A 6 -0.05 -13.93 -4.01
N ILE A 7 0.65 -14.33 -2.94
CA ILE A 7 1.59 -13.49 -2.19
C ILE A 7 3.02 -13.99 -2.38
N SER A 8 3.97 -13.07 -2.44
CA SER A 8 5.40 -13.38 -2.34
C SER A 8 6.16 -12.24 -1.68
N GLN A 9 6.98 -12.56 -0.69
CA GLN A 9 7.86 -11.58 -0.05
C GLN A 9 9.07 -11.25 -0.95
N LEU A 10 9.29 -9.96 -1.20
CA LEU A 10 10.47 -9.46 -1.92
C LEU A 10 11.64 -9.22 -0.97
N ARG A 11 11.33 -8.53 0.12
CA ARG A 11 12.23 -8.14 1.21
C ARG A 11 11.37 -7.90 2.46
N PRO A 12 11.95 -7.85 3.66
CA PRO A 12 11.18 -7.54 4.87
C PRO A 12 10.32 -6.29 4.68
N GLY A 13 9.02 -6.43 4.94
CA GLY A 13 8.01 -5.37 4.78
C GLY A 13 7.62 -5.01 3.35
N TRP A 14 8.06 -5.75 2.33
CA TRP A 14 7.64 -5.54 0.93
C TRP A 14 7.20 -6.85 0.28
N PHE A 15 6.01 -6.82 -0.30
CA PHE A 15 5.33 -8.00 -0.83
C PHE A 15 4.79 -7.73 -2.23
N HIS A 16 4.79 -8.76 -3.05
CA HIS A 16 4.02 -8.80 -4.28
C HIS A 16 2.71 -9.55 -4.06
N LEU A 17 1.60 -8.92 -4.45
CA LEU A 17 0.28 -9.53 -4.51
C LEU A 17 -0.16 -9.69 -5.97
N THR A 18 -0.57 -10.89 -6.34
CA THR A 18 -1.27 -11.15 -7.59
C THR A 18 -2.75 -10.97 -7.35
N VAL A 19 -3.38 -10.02 -8.03
CA VAL A 19 -4.77 -9.62 -7.82
C VAL A 19 -5.57 -9.77 -9.10
N HIS A 20 -6.73 -10.41 -9.01
CA HIS A 20 -7.74 -10.45 -10.06
C HIS A 20 -8.86 -9.47 -9.74
N ALA A 21 -8.81 -8.29 -10.34
CA ALA A 21 -9.81 -7.24 -10.14
C ALA A 21 -11.04 -7.45 -11.05
N LYS A 22 -12.23 -7.39 -10.47
CA LYS A 22 -13.55 -7.52 -11.11
C LYS A 22 -14.26 -6.14 -11.05
N PRO A 23 -14.07 -5.27 -12.06
CA PRO A 23 -14.63 -3.91 -12.07
C PRO A 23 -16.14 -3.90 -12.33
N GLY A 24 -16.78 -2.76 -12.03
CA GLY A 24 -18.22 -2.54 -12.21
C GLY A 24 -19.09 -3.20 -11.14
N ALA A 25 -18.53 -3.51 -9.97
CA ALA A 25 -19.29 -3.99 -8.83
C ALA A 25 -20.11 -2.85 -8.17
N ARG A 26 -21.05 -3.21 -7.29
CA ARG A 26 -21.80 -2.20 -6.51
C ARG A 26 -20.89 -1.43 -5.54
N ASN A 27 -19.92 -2.13 -4.94
CA ASN A 27 -18.96 -1.62 -3.98
C ASN A 27 -17.62 -2.35 -4.17
N SER A 28 -16.52 -1.70 -3.80
CA SER A 28 -15.21 -2.35 -3.73
C SER A 28 -15.11 -3.25 -2.51
N SER A 29 -14.73 -4.51 -2.70
CA SER A 29 -14.63 -5.52 -1.64
C SER A 29 -13.74 -6.68 -2.04
N LEU A 30 -13.24 -7.46 -1.07
CA LEU A 30 -12.69 -8.78 -1.35
C LEU A 30 -13.82 -9.71 -1.84
N ALA A 31 -13.56 -10.53 -2.85
CA ALA A 31 -14.57 -11.37 -3.48
C ALA A 31 -14.62 -12.79 -2.88
N SER A 32 -13.52 -13.24 -2.31
CA SER A 32 -13.32 -14.56 -1.71
C SER A 32 -12.42 -14.44 -0.47
N PRO A 33 -12.47 -15.41 0.46
CA PRO A 33 -11.51 -15.48 1.55
C PRO A 33 -10.09 -15.63 0.99
N PRO A 34 -9.11 -14.84 1.43
CA PRO A 34 -7.72 -14.99 0.99
C PRO A 34 -7.16 -16.34 1.44
N ASP A 35 -6.72 -17.17 0.48
CA ASP A 35 -6.00 -18.42 0.75
C ASP A 35 -4.63 -18.35 0.09
N VAL A 36 -3.56 -18.61 0.84
CA VAL A 36 -2.18 -18.59 0.35
C VAL A 36 -1.92 -19.58 -0.79
N THR A 37 -2.80 -20.58 -0.95
CA THR A 37 -2.75 -21.56 -2.04
C THR A 37 -3.40 -21.06 -3.34
N ASP A 38 -4.14 -19.94 -3.29
CA ASP A 38 -4.74 -19.34 -4.47
C ASP A 38 -3.70 -18.66 -5.35
N ALA A 39 -3.89 -18.75 -6.66
CA ALA A 39 -3.02 -18.08 -7.63
C ALA A 39 -3.18 -16.55 -7.64
N ALA A 40 -4.34 -16.04 -7.23
CA ALA A 40 -4.64 -14.61 -7.20
C ALA A 40 -5.69 -14.27 -6.15
N LEU A 41 -5.56 -13.11 -5.52
CA LEU A 41 -6.57 -12.52 -4.65
C LEU A 41 -7.70 -11.94 -5.51
N GLU A 42 -8.93 -12.40 -5.30
CA GLU A 42 -10.08 -11.87 -6.02
C GLU A 42 -10.64 -10.61 -5.37
N VAL A 43 -10.75 -9.53 -6.14
CA VAL A 43 -11.20 -8.23 -5.64
C VAL A 43 -12.30 -7.68 -6.53
N ARG A 44 -13.44 -7.31 -5.97
CA ARG A 44 -14.51 -6.56 -6.64
C ARG A 44 -14.18 -5.08 -6.57
N ILE A 45 -14.35 -4.36 -7.67
CA ILE A 45 -14.06 -2.93 -7.76
C ILE A 45 -15.31 -2.19 -8.23
N GLY A 46 -15.70 -1.14 -7.50
CA GLY A 46 -16.86 -0.31 -7.81
C GLY A 46 -16.70 0.47 -9.12
N ALA A 47 -15.49 1.00 -9.36
CA ALA A 47 -15.18 1.70 -10.59
C ALA A 47 -15.45 0.84 -11.85
N PRO A 48 -15.96 1.46 -12.92
CA PRO A 48 -16.12 0.79 -14.20
C PRO A 48 -14.76 0.45 -14.83
N PRO A 49 -14.71 -0.47 -15.81
CA PRO A 49 -13.52 -0.78 -16.60
C PRO A 49 -13.16 0.33 -17.62
N ALA A 50 -13.27 1.60 -17.20
CA ALA A 50 -12.90 2.77 -18.00
C ALA A 50 -11.44 3.16 -17.72
N GLU A 51 -10.75 3.73 -18.72
CA GLU A 51 -9.33 4.15 -18.72
C GLU A 51 -8.72 4.43 -17.34
N GLY A 52 -8.18 3.38 -16.70
CA GLY A 52 -7.45 3.49 -15.43
C GLY A 52 -8.29 3.68 -14.16
N LYS A 53 -9.61 3.96 -14.23
CA LYS A 53 -10.45 4.19 -13.04
C LYS A 53 -10.45 3.00 -12.08
N ALA A 54 -10.61 1.80 -12.62
CA ALA A 54 -10.55 0.56 -11.82
C ALA A 54 -9.17 0.32 -11.20
N ASN A 55 -8.08 0.78 -11.83
CA ASN A 55 -6.74 0.63 -11.29
C ASN A 55 -6.49 1.58 -10.11
N VAL A 56 -6.95 2.83 -10.24
CA VAL A 56 -6.88 3.82 -9.17
C VAL A 56 -7.69 3.33 -7.97
N GLU A 57 -8.95 2.95 -8.18
CA GLU A 57 -9.80 2.47 -7.09
C GLU A 57 -9.27 1.16 -6.48
N LEU A 58 -8.63 0.27 -7.25
CA LEU A 58 -7.97 -0.91 -6.70
C LEU A 58 -6.83 -0.53 -5.75
N ILE A 59 -5.97 0.42 -6.14
CA ILE A 59 -4.87 0.88 -5.29
C ILE A 59 -5.43 1.51 -4.01
N ASP A 60 -6.42 2.39 -4.16
CA ASP A 60 -7.05 3.09 -3.03
C ASP A 60 -7.74 2.12 -2.07
N PHE A 61 -8.51 1.16 -2.60
CA PHE A 61 -9.19 0.12 -1.81
C PHE A 61 -8.18 -0.74 -1.04
N MET A 62 -7.15 -1.25 -1.71
CA MET A 62 -6.14 -2.10 -1.07
C MET A 62 -5.33 -1.33 -0.02
N GLN A 63 -5.01 -0.06 -0.29
CA GLN A 63 -4.33 0.78 0.70
C GLN A 63 -5.22 1.02 1.91
N MET A 64 -6.48 1.40 1.70
CA MET A 64 -7.45 1.68 2.76
C MET A 64 -7.63 0.48 3.70
N ILE A 65 -7.90 -0.72 3.18
CA ILE A 65 -8.14 -1.90 4.03
C ILE A 65 -6.90 -2.30 4.83
N LEU A 66 -5.71 -2.20 4.22
CA LEU A 66 -4.46 -2.57 4.88
C LEU A 66 -4.06 -1.55 5.96
N GLU A 67 -4.30 -0.26 5.75
CA GLU A 67 -4.09 0.77 6.77
C GLU A 67 -5.04 0.62 7.95
N GLN A 68 -6.32 0.32 7.69
CA GLN A 68 -7.31 0.08 8.73
C GLN A 68 -6.93 -1.14 9.58
N GLU A 69 -6.61 -2.27 8.95
CA GLU A 69 -6.25 -3.49 9.66
C GLU A 69 -4.93 -3.36 10.41
N LEU A 70 -3.93 -2.70 9.82
CA LEU A 70 -2.68 -2.43 10.53
C LEU A 70 -2.92 -1.57 11.78
N THR A 71 -3.76 -0.53 11.66
CA THR A 71 -4.10 0.32 12.80
C THR A 71 -4.83 -0.49 13.88
N ARG A 72 -5.78 -1.35 13.49
CA ARG A 72 -6.50 -2.26 14.39
C ARG A 72 -5.56 -3.23 15.10
N LEU A 73 -4.62 -3.84 14.38
CA LEU A 73 -3.62 -4.75 14.97
C LEU A 73 -2.69 -4.05 15.96
N ARG A 74 -2.36 -2.77 15.70
CA ARG A 74 -1.52 -1.96 16.60
C ARG A 74 -2.27 -1.50 17.84
N THR A 75 -3.53 -1.08 17.73
CA THR A 75 -4.33 -0.63 18.88
C THR A 75 -4.60 -1.76 19.86
N VAL A 76 -4.85 -2.98 19.37
CA VAL A 76 -5.01 -4.17 20.22
C VAL A 76 -3.75 -4.47 21.05
N GLN A 77 -2.56 -4.22 20.51
CA GLN A 77 -1.29 -4.41 21.23
C GLN A 77 -0.99 -3.30 22.26
N GLN A 78 -1.59 -2.11 22.13
CA GLN A 78 -1.33 -0.95 22.99
C GLN A 78 -2.13 -0.93 24.30
N HIS A 79 -3.02 -1.89 24.53
CA HIS A 79 -3.70 -2.10 25.83
C HIS A 79 -2.86 -2.89 26.86
N THR A 80 -1.53 -2.90 26.71
CA THR A 80 -0.61 -3.02 27.85
C THR A 80 0.11 -1.67 28.01
N PRO A 81 0.12 -1.06 29.21
CA PRO A 81 0.56 0.32 29.38
C PRO A 81 2.07 0.41 29.15
N LYS A 82 2.48 0.79 27.93
CA LYS A 82 3.87 1.18 27.65
C LYS A 82 4.06 2.64 28.04
N LYS A 83 4.69 2.80 29.21
CA LYS A 83 5.15 4.06 29.80
C LYS A 83 6.06 4.82 28.81
N GLY A 84 5.58 5.97 28.34
CA GLY A 84 6.36 7.16 27.97
C GLY A 84 7.26 7.10 26.72
N ASN A 85 6.89 7.84 25.67
CA ASN A 85 7.47 9.17 25.48
C ASN A 85 6.65 10.01 24.50
N VAL A 86 6.40 11.24 24.92
CA VAL A 86 5.61 12.28 24.26
C VAL A 86 6.46 12.94 23.17
N ALA A 87 5.89 13.10 21.98
CA ALA A 87 6.27 14.17 21.05
C ALA A 87 5.08 14.53 20.14
N THR A 88 4.01 15.06 20.74
CA THR A 88 3.06 15.91 20.04
C THR A 88 3.64 17.32 20.09
N MET A 89 4.09 17.87 18.97
CA MET A 89 4.35 19.32 18.85
C MET A 89 3.86 19.83 17.50
N ASN A 90 2.70 20.49 17.60
CA ASN A 90 2.29 21.71 16.91
C ASN A 90 1.82 21.63 15.45
N TYR A 91 0.49 21.56 15.30
CA TYR A 91 -0.26 22.31 14.30
C TYR A 91 -1.19 23.27 15.03
N LEU A 92 -0.97 24.59 14.92
CA LEU A 92 -1.94 25.55 14.34
C LEU A 92 -1.40 27.01 14.38
N HIS A 93 -1.64 27.72 13.26
CA HIS A 93 -1.79 29.17 13.04
C HIS A 93 -0.60 30.14 13.24
N GLU A 94 -0.21 30.90 12.21
CA GLU A 94 -0.71 32.26 11.95
C GLU A 94 -0.17 32.82 10.62
N ASP A 95 -0.93 33.79 10.10
CA ASP A 95 -0.93 34.45 8.80
C ASP A 95 0.20 35.49 8.60
N LEU A 96 0.32 35.97 7.35
CA LEU A 96 0.92 37.24 6.87
C LEU A 96 2.42 37.33 6.49
N SER A 97 2.57 37.46 5.16
CA SER A 97 3.12 38.63 4.45
C SER A 97 4.63 38.78 4.15
N LYS A 98 4.88 38.70 2.83
CA LYS A 98 5.69 39.60 1.97
C LYS A 98 7.21 39.71 2.23
N ARG A 99 8.00 39.16 1.29
CA ARG A 99 8.86 39.99 0.41
C ARG A 99 9.43 39.21 -0.78
N VAL A 100 9.02 39.66 -1.96
CA VAL A 100 9.63 39.44 -3.28
C VAL A 100 11.07 39.98 -3.30
N GLN A 101 12.04 39.24 -3.88
CA GLN A 101 12.97 39.62 -4.98
C GLN A 101 13.72 38.34 -5.45
N LYS A 102 13.42 37.76 -6.62
CA LYS A 102 14.02 38.01 -7.94
C LYS A 102 15.48 37.54 -8.11
N LYS A 103 15.71 36.41 -8.81
CA LYS A 103 16.50 36.27 -10.08
C LYS A 103 17.03 34.84 -10.33
N MET A 104 16.77 34.36 -11.57
CA MET A 104 17.66 33.59 -12.48
C MET A 104 18.10 32.18 -12.01
N ASN A 105 18.36 31.17 -12.84
CA ASN A 105 18.52 31.04 -14.28
C ASN A 105 18.28 29.56 -14.68
N ILE A 106 18.03 29.36 -15.96
CA ILE A 106 17.88 28.09 -16.68
C ILE A 106 19.19 27.29 -16.69
N LYS A 107 19.18 25.97 -16.36
CA LYS A 107 19.93 24.96 -17.14
C LYS A 107 19.57 23.50 -16.83
N ALA A 108 19.05 22.87 -17.89
CA ALA A 108 19.13 21.49 -18.34
C ALA A 108 19.96 20.43 -17.56
N LYS A 109 19.36 19.23 -17.53
CA LYS A 109 19.95 17.93 -17.92
C LYS A 109 20.99 17.31 -16.97
N LYS A 110 20.60 16.21 -16.30
CA LYS A 110 21.11 14.83 -16.52
C LYS A 110 20.35 13.84 -15.63
N ARG A 111 19.52 12.97 -16.25
CA ARG A 111 19.10 11.70 -15.62
C ARG A 111 20.33 10.82 -15.50
N ASN A 112 20.74 10.53 -14.28
CA ASN A 112 21.53 9.34 -13.99
C ASN A 112 21.31 8.97 -12.52
N SER A 113 20.48 7.96 -12.25
CA SER A 113 20.37 7.35 -10.94
C SER A 113 20.81 5.90 -11.07
N ASN A 114 22.13 5.73 -11.16
CA ASN A 114 22.78 4.51 -10.71
C ASN A 114 23.39 4.84 -9.35
N ALA A 115 22.72 4.44 -8.29
CA ALA A 115 23.26 4.44 -6.94
C ALA A 115 22.75 3.17 -6.25
N LYS A 116 23.52 2.12 -6.48
CA LYS A 116 23.63 0.93 -5.68
C LYS A 116 24.03 1.39 -4.26
N THR A 117 23.12 1.29 -3.31
CA THR A 117 23.42 1.49 -1.89
C THR A 117 22.85 0.32 -1.13
N GLU A 118 23.76 -0.42 -0.51
CA GLU A 118 23.54 -1.52 0.41
C GLU A 118 22.44 -1.17 1.42
N CYS A 119 21.45 -2.05 1.58
CA CYS A 119 20.27 -1.78 2.37
C CYS A 119 20.50 -2.18 3.83
N PRO A 120 20.51 -1.24 4.80
CA PRO A 120 20.00 -1.55 6.13
C PRO A 120 18.55 -2.01 5.96
N LEU A 121 18.15 -3.04 6.70
CA LEU A 121 16.80 -3.61 6.65
C LEU A 121 15.79 -2.63 7.29
N GLU A 122 15.50 -1.53 6.61
CA GLU A 122 14.44 -0.60 7.03
C GLU A 122 13.10 -1.15 6.54
N LEU A 123 12.27 -1.58 7.49
CA LEU A 123 10.85 -1.81 7.27
C LEU A 123 10.20 -0.48 6.87
N PRO A 124 9.18 -0.48 6.00
CA PRO A 124 8.46 0.75 5.69
C PRO A 124 7.77 1.27 6.96
N ASP A 125 7.61 2.59 7.09
CA ASP A 125 6.87 3.18 8.24
C ASP A 125 5.36 3.16 8.05
N LYS A 126 4.91 3.09 6.79
CA LYS A 126 3.50 3.20 6.38
C LYS A 126 3.17 2.21 5.27
N VAL A 127 1.88 1.89 5.16
CA VAL A 127 1.38 1.08 4.05
C VAL A 127 1.49 1.89 2.75
N ARG A 128 1.95 1.25 1.68
CA ARG A 128 1.90 1.81 0.32
C ARG A 128 1.56 0.71 -0.65
N VAL A 129 0.69 1.00 -1.60
CA VAL A 129 0.29 0.06 -2.66
C VAL A 129 0.56 0.70 -4.01
N SER A 130 1.13 -0.07 -4.94
CA SER A 130 1.29 0.36 -6.32
C SER A 130 1.19 -0.81 -7.29
N ILE A 131 0.68 -0.56 -8.50
CA ILE A 131 0.67 -1.57 -9.56
C ILE A 131 2.07 -1.57 -10.21
N VAL A 132 2.76 -2.71 -10.13
CA VAL A 132 4.07 -2.91 -10.76
C VAL A 132 4.00 -3.81 -12.00
N GLY A 133 2.87 -4.48 -12.23
CA GLY A 133 2.65 -5.34 -13.39
C GLY A 133 1.18 -5.52 -13.73
N GLY A 134 0.89 -5.82 -15.00
CA GLY A 134 -0.46 -6.20 -15.43
C GLY A 134 -1.51 -5.08 -15.36
N ALA A 135 -1.12 -3.80 -15.46
CA ALA A 135 -2.04 -2.67 -15.39
C ALA A 135 -3.24 -2.77 -16.36
N THR A 136 -3.04 -3.37 -17.53
CA THR A 136 -4.08 -3.66 -18.54
C THR A 136 -4.49 -5.14 -18.59
N ALA A 137 -3.85 -6.00 -17.79
CA ALA A 137 -4.13 -7.43 -17.73
C ALA A 137 -5.22 -7.76 -16.70
N ARG A 138 -5.76 -8.98 -16.80
CA ARG A 138 -6.73 -9.51 -15.82
C ARG A 138 -6.10 -9.67 -14.44
N HIS A 139 -4.89 -10.23 -14.40
CA HIS A 139 -4.09 -10.34 -13.19
C HIS A 139 -3.13 -9.16 -13.11
N LYS A 140 -3.21 -8.44 -12.00
CA LYS A 140 -2.36 -7.30 -11.66
C LYS A 140 -1.36 -7.75 -10.62
N THR A 141 -0.14 -7.26 -10.72
CA THR A 141 0.87 -7.43 -9.68
C THR A 141 0.94 -6.12 -8.91
N LEU A 142 0.57 -6.18 -7.64
CA LEU A 142 0.70 -5.06 -6.71
C LEU A 142 1.99 -5.23 -5.92
N GLU A 143 2.77 -4.17 -5.82
CA GLU A 143 3.80 -4.05 -4.79
C GLU A 143 3.19 -3.37 -3.59
N VAL A 144 3.31 -4.03 -2.44
CA VAL A 144 2.77 -3.61 -1.16
C VAL A 144 3.91 -3.45 -0.18
N ALA A 145 4.18 -2.21 0.21
CA ALA A 145 4.97 -1.92 1.40
C ALA A 145 4.04 -2.06 2.60
N PHE A 146 4.33 -2.99 3.50
CA PHE A 146 3.54 -3.26 4.70
C PHE A 146 4.49 -3.36 5.91
N PRO A 147 4.27 -2.57 6.98
CA PRO A 147 5.13 -2.53 8.15
C PRO A 147 4.87 -3.72 9.10
N GLY A 148 5.07 -4.93 8.59
CA GLY A 148 4.80 -6.20 9.28
C GLY A 148 5.31 -7.41 8.50
N THR A 149 5.01 -8.61 9.01
CA THR A 149 5.36 -9.89 8.37
C THR A 149 4.36 -10.30 7.30
N GLU A 150 4.71 -11.33 6.52
CA GLU A 150 3.79 -11.92 5.54
C GLU A 150 2.52 -12.46 6.21
N GLU A 151 2.66 -13.11 7.35
CA GLU A 151 1.55 -13.69 8.12
C GLU A 151 0.60 -12.61 8.63
N GLU A 152 1.13 -11.48 9.12
CA GLU A 152 0.33 -10.33 9.54
C GLU A 152 -0.42 -9.71 8.37
N LEU A 153 0.19 -9.65 7.18
CA LEU A 153 -0.46 -9.16 5.96
C LEU A 153 -1.60 -10.09 5.52
N ILE A 154 -1.37 -11.41 5.53
CA ILE A 154 -2.41 -12.40 5.22
C ILE A 154 -3.55 -12.30 6.23
N SER A 155 -3.22 -12.21 7.53
CA SER A 155 -4.20 -12.05 8.60
C SER A 155 -5.02 -10.77 8.44
N ALA A 156 -4.38 -9.65 8.08
CA ALA A 156 -5.06 -8.40 7.77
C ALA A 156 -6.04 -8.56 6.60
N LEU A 157 -5.62 -9.18 5.49
CA LEU A 157 -6.51 -9.43 4.35
C LEU A 157 -7.70 -10.33 4.73
N THR A 158 -7.47 -11.39 5.51
CA THR A 158 -8.54 -12.28 5.96
C THR A 158 -9.50 -11.59 6.93
N SER A 159 -8.99 -10.75 7.83
CA SER A 159 -9.81 -9.93 8.73
C SER A 159 -10.66 -8.91 7.96
N ALA A 160 -10.08 -8.26 6.94
CA ALA A 160 -10.78 -7.32 6.08
C ALA A 160 -11.88 -7.99 5.24
N PHE A 161 -11.77 -9.28 4.91
CA PHE A 161 -12.83 -10.03 4.23
C PHE A 161 -14.02 -10.36 5.15
N MET A 162 -13.78 -10.49 6.46
CA MET A 162 -14.80 -10.82 7.47
C MET A 162 -15.50 -9.59 8.06
N SER A 163 -15.00 -8.38 7.79
CA SER A 163 -15.53 -7.11 8.30
C SER A 163 -16.58 -6.51 7.37
#